data_AF-A0A1I4TZJ8-F1
#
_entry.id   AF-A0A1I4TZJ8-F1
#
_cell.length_a   1.000
_cell.length_b   1.000
_cell.length_c   1.000
_cell.angle_alpha   90.00
_cell.angle_beta   90.00
_cell.angle_gamma   90.00
#
_symmetry.space_group_name_H-M   'P 1'
#
loop_
_entity.id
_entity.type
_entity.pdbx_description
1 polymer ?
#
loop_
_entity_poly.entity_id
_entity_poly.type
_entity_poly.pdbx_seq_one_letter_code
_entity_poly.pdbx_strand_id
1 'polypeptide(L)'
;MSGDGFPYPVNEPGNFAAEQPSDEQLLEFGYAPGSYDMKCRTCRGIVHDVDKRALRCRGCAVNAFRSAKARPASAVVTGPEHRPGSALTRGTLRVYRHIADGTLGAFMAPSDVKMLLDEIDRQEVENTRLREEWAQEGIGWLRDKDIDRLMGVEAENERLRAAVDMARSRLTAIRDGEAFQPHLHAAAGLTEINDLLASA
;
A
#
# COMPACT_ATOMS: atom_id res chain seq x y z
N MET A 1 2.30 13.60 -29.80
CA MET A 1 1.29 13.66 -28.71
C MET A 1 0.83 12.23 -28.44
N SER A 2 1.45 11.57 -27.47
CA SER A 2 1.15 10.18 -27.13
C SER A 2 0.09 10.19 -26.03
N GLY A 3 -1.12 9.76 -26.36
CA GLY A 3 -2.21 9.63 -25.40
C GLY A 3 -2.05 8.34 -24.61
N ASP A 4 -1.85 8.46 -23.31
CA ASP A 4 -1.90 7.34 -22.37
C ASP A 4 -3.32 6.76 -22.39
N GLY A 5 -3.46 5.64 -23.11
CA GLY A 5 -4.71 4.93 -23.30
C GLY A 5 -5.29 4.46 -21.97
N PHE A 6 -6.48 4.97 -21.64
CA PHE A 6 -7.35 4.30 -20.69
C PHE A 6 -7.60 2.86 -21.18
N PRO A 7 -7.55 1.83 -20.32
CA PRO A 7 -7.56 0.41 -20.71
C PRO A 7 -8.92 -0.11 -21.19
N TYR A 8 -9.84 0.76 -21.63
CA TYR A 8 -11.13 0.37 -22.18
C TYR A 8 -11.26 0.92 -23.60
N PRO A 9 -11.36 0.05 -24.63
CA PRO A 9 -11.57 0.49 -26.00
C PRO A 9 -12.91 1.23 -26.08
N VAL A 10 -12.86 2.55 -26.29
CA VAL A 10 -14.05 3.40 -26.40
C VAL A 10 -14.79 3.19 -27.73
N ASN A 11 -14.20 2.40 -28.64
CA ASN A 11 -14.57 2.35 -30.07
C ASN A 11 -15.05 0.97 -30.56
N GLU A 12 -15.20 -0.04 -29.70
CA GLU A 12 -15.76 -1.33 -30.14
C GLU A 12 -17.30 -1.29 -30.16
N PRO A 13 -17.96 -1.49 -31.33
CA PRO A 13 -19.42 -1.40 -31.47
C PRO A 13 -20.24 -2.52 -30.81
N GLY A 14 -19.65 -3.29 -29.90
CA GLY A 14 -20.24 -4.51 -29.33
C GLY A 14 -20.87 -4.41 -27.93
N ASN A 15 -20.85 -3.26 -27.24
CA ASN A 15 -21.38 -3.19 -25.87
C ASN A 15 -22.07 -1.86 -25.49
N PHE A 16 -22.66 -1.17 -26.46
CA PHE A 16 -23.43 0.07 -26.24
C PHE A 16 -24.83 -0.16 -25.62
N ALA A 17 -25.23 -1.42 -25.41
CA ALA A 17 -26.43 -1.76 -24.63
C ALA A 17 -26.20 -1.65 -23.11
N ALA A 18 -24.99 -1.26 -22.67
CA ALA A 18 -24.78 -0.88 -21.27
C ALA A 18 -25.61 0.37 -20.97
N GLU A 19 -26.65 0.16 -20.15
CA GLU A 19 -27.51 1.18 -19.55
C GLU A 19 -26.73 2.49 -19.31
N GLN A 20 -27.11 3.54 -20.04
CA GLN A 20 -26.52 4.86 -19.87
C GLN A 20 -27.00 5.40 -18.52
N PRO A 21 -26.10 5.73 -17.58
CA PRO A 21 -26.51 6.23 -16.28
C PRO A 21 -27.27 7.54 -16.44
N SER A 22 -28.30 7.73 -15.61
CA SER A 22 -29.02 9.01 -15.54
C SER A 22 -28.10 10.09 -14.97
N ASP A 23 -28.39 11.36 -15.28
CA ASP A 23 -27.59 12.47 -14.74
C ASP A 23 -27.65 12.52 -13.20
N GLU A 24 -28.75 12.04 -12.59
CA GLU A 24 -28.89 11.89 -11.14
C GLU A 24 -27.88 10.89 -10.57
N GLN A 25 -27.68 9.74 -11.23
CA GLN A 25 -26.66 8.76 -10.82
C GLN A 25 -25.25 9.32 -10.97
N LEU A 26 -25.04 10.21 -11.94
CA LEU A 26 -23.73 10.82 -12.19
C LEU A 26 -23.35 11.91 -11.18
N LEU A 27 -24.31 12.43 -10.38
CA LEU A 27 -24.06 13.40 -9.30
C LEU A 27 -23.07 12.84 -8.28
N GLU A 28 -23.24 11.59 -7.86
CA GLU A 28 -22.35 10.92 -6.90
C GLU A 28 -20.93 10.75 -7.45
N PHE A 29 -20.78 10.71 -8.77
CA PHE A 29 -19.50 10.60 -9.46
C PHE A 29 -18.94 11.97 -9.88
N GLY A 30 -19.51 13.06 -9.38
CA GLY A 30 -19.00 14.41 -9.52
C GLY A 30 -19.31 15.09 -10.85
N TYR A 31 -20.30 14.63 -11.60
CA TYR A 31 -20.86 15.38 -12.73
C TYR A 31 -22.20 15.99 -12.33
N ALA A 32 -22.42 17.24 -12.71
CA ALA A 32 -23.70 17.91 -12.53
C ALA A 32 -23.96 18.80 -13.76
N PRO A 33 -25.14 18.71 -14.40
CA PRO A 33 -25.48 19.56 -15.55
C PRO A 33 -25.71 21.01 -15.11
N GLY A 34 -25.33 21.98 -15.94
CA GLY A 34 -25.49 23.41 -15.64
C GLY A 34 -25.14 24.29 -16.83
N SER A 35 -24.79 25.56 -16.57
CA SER A 35 -24.47 26.55 -17.62
C SER A 35 -23.09 27.20 -17.44
N TYR A 36 -22.20 26.52 -16.72
CA TYR A 36 -20.84 26.98 -16.47
C TYR A 36 -19.82 26.13 -17.20
N ASP A 37 -18.66 26.75 -17.40
CA ASP A 37 -17.48 26.09 -17.92
C ASP A 37 -16.56 25.67 -16.78
N MET A 38 -15.98 24.48 -16.89
CA MET A 38 -14.98 24.00 -15.93
C MET A 38 -13.83 23.27 -16.62
N LYS A 39 -12.72 23.11 -15.89
CA LYS A 39 -11.65 22.18 -16.27
C LYS A 39 -11.82 20.86 -15.51
N CYS A 40 -12.08 19.77 -16.24
CA CYS A 40 -12.27 18.43 -15.65
C CYS A 40 -11.03 17.98 -14.87
N ARG A 41 -11.18 17.54 -13.62
CA ARG A 41 -10.03 17.10 -12.79
C ARG A 41 -9.37 15.81 -13.30
N THR A 42 -10.09 14.99 -14.05
CA THR A 42 -9.61 13.70 -14.56
C THR A 42 -8.90 13.86 -15.90
N CYS A 43 -9.61 14.33 -16.94
CA CYS A 43 -9.02 14.47 -18.29
C CYS A 43 -8.33 15.81 -18.54
N ARG A 44 -8.46 16.79 -17.63
CA ARG A 44 -7.92 18.16 -17.75
C ARG A 44 -8.46 18.97 -18.93
N GLY A 45 -9.45 18.46 -19.67
CA GLY A 45 -10.14 19.20 -20.73
C GLY A 45 -11.09 20.26 -20.18
N ILE A 46 -11.32 21.31 -20.98
CA ILE A 46 -12.38 22.30 -20.74
C ILE A 46 -13.71 21.69 -21.16
N VAL A 47 -14.73 21.86 -20.33
CA VAL A 47 -16.06 21.27 -20.49
C VAL A 47 -17.07 22.38 -20.28
N HIS A 48 -18.06 22.42 -21.16
CA HIS A 48 -19.18 23.37 -21.12
C HIS A 48 -20.42 22.70 -20.53
N ASP A 49 -21.43 23.51 -20.20
CA ASP A 49 -22.75 23.06 -19.74
C ASP A 49 -22.74 22.21 -18.46
N VAL A 50 -21.89 22.57 -17.50
CA VAL A 50 -21.84 21.93 -16.18
C VAL A 50 -22.21 22.88 -15.05
N ASP A 51 -22.59 22.34 -13.89
CA ASP A 51 -22.80 23.13 -12.67
C ASP A 51 -21.45 23.57 -12.06
N LYS A 52 -21.44 24.68 -11.30
CA LYS A 52 -20.23 25.15 -10.59
C LYS A 52 -19.65 24.11 -9.61
N ARG A 53 -20.48 23.17 -9.15
CA ARG A 53 -20.10 22.09 -8.22
C ARG A 53 -19.56 20.84 -8.93
N ALA A 54 -19.63 20.79 -10.27
CA ALA A 54 -19.09 19.65 -11.01
C ALA A 54 -17.57 19.53 -10.80
N LEU A 55 -17.10 18.28 -10.64
CA LEU A 55 -15.69 17.91 -10.48
C LEU A 55 -15.15 17.21 -11.72
N ARG A 56 -16.03 16.60 -12.53
CA ARG A 56 -15.69 15.78 -13.70
C ARG A 56 -16.62 16.10 -14.88
N CYS A 57 -16.11 15.92 -16.08
CA CYS A 57 -16.95 15.91 -17.29
C CYS A 57 -17.87 14.67 -17.28
N ARG A 58 -18.96 14.72 -18.07
CA ARG A 58 -19.91 13.61 -18.19
C ARG A 58 -19.23 12.28 -18.52
N GLY A 59 -18.33 12.27 -19.50
CA GLY A 59 -17.59 11.05 -19.90
C GLY A 59 -16.74 10.45 -18.78
N CYS A 60 -16.02 11.29 -18.02
CA CYS A 60 -15.22 10.83 -16.88
C CYS A 60 -16.09 10.36 -15.71
N ALA A 61 -17.27 10.94 -15.50
CA ALA A 61 -18.23 10.48 -14.50
C ALA A 61 -18.85 9.13 -14.89
N VAL A 62 -19.24 8.94 -16.16
CA VAL A 62 -19.72 7.64 -16.68
C VAL A 62 -18.68 6.54 -16.51
N ASN A 63 -17.40 6.82 -16.80
CA ASN A 63 -16.33 5.85 -16.61
C ASN A 63 -16.15 5.48 -15.12
N ALA A 64 -16.30 6.46 -14.23
CA ALA A 64 -16.24 6.23 -12.78
C ALA A 64 -17.42 5.40 -12.28
N PHE A 65 -18.63 5.71 -12.75
CA PHE A 65 -19.85 4.93 -12.48
C PHE A 65 -19.68 3.47 -12.90
N ARG A 66 -19.20 3.23 -14.13
CA ARG A 66 -18.96 1.88 -14.66
C ARG A 66 -17.89 1.14 -13.86
N SER A 67 -16.83 1.83 -13.47
CA SER A 67 -15.76 1.27 -12.64
C SER A 67 -16.24 0.90 -11.24
N ALA A 68 -17.17 1.67 -10.66
CA ALA A 68 -17.81 1.34 -9.39
C ALA A 68 -18.76 0.13 -9.53
N LYS A 69 -19.59 0.09 -10.58
CA LYS A 69 -20.51 -1.03 -10.86
C LYS A 69 -19.78 -2.33 -11.17
N ALA A 70 -18.60 -2.25 -11.81
CA ALA A 70 -17.77 -3.41 -12.13
C ALA A 70 -17.04 -4.01 -10.92
N ARG A 71 -16.99 -3.31 -9.77
CA ARG A 71 -16.50 -3.90 -8.52
C ARG A 71 -17.63 -4.74 -7.91
N PRO A 72 -17.54 -6.08 -7.89
CA PRO A 72 -18.54 -6.89 -7.20
C PRO A 72 -18.59 -6.48 -5.72
N ALA A 73 -19.80 -6.43 -5.16
CA ALA A 73 -20.06 -6.01 -3.78
C ALA A 73 -19.31 -6.86 -2.72
N SER A 74 -18.66 -7.96 -3.11
CA SER A 74 -17.81 -8.77 -2.24
C SER A 74 -16.47 -8.13 -1.86
N ALA A 75 -16.11 -6.97 -2.41
CA ALA A 75 -14.88 -6.24 -2.03
C ALA A 75 -15.13 -5.04 -1.09
N VAL A 76 -16.36 -4.83 -0.63
CA VAL A 76 -16.65 -3.88 0.45
C VAL A 76 -16.53 -4.66 1.77
N VAL A 77 -15.29 -5.01 2.11
CA VAL A 77 -14.92 -5.27 3.50
C VAL A 77 -15.05 -3.93 4.20
N THR A 78 -16.20 -3.67 4.82
CA THR A 78 -16.37 -2.65 5.87
C THR A 78 -15.64 -3.09 7.14
N GLY A 79 -14.34 -3.37 6.99
CA GLY A 79 -13.39 -3.41 8.08
C GLY A 79 -12.81 -2.01 8.24
N PRO A 80 -12.59 -1.53 9.48
CA PRO A 80 -11.93 -0.25 9.70
C PRO A 80 -10.54 -0.33 9.06
N GLU A 81 -10.24 0.57 8.12
CA GLU A 81 -8.91 0.85 7.53
C GLU A 81 -7.79 -0.15 7.92
N HIS A 82 -7.88 -1.40 7.44
CA HIS A 82 -6.81 -2.38 7.53
C HIS A 82 -6.45 -2.74 6.10
N ARG A 83 -5.56 -1.92 5.52
CA ARG A 83 -4.87 -2.31 4.29
C ARG A 83 -4.08 -3.59 4.59
N PRO A 84 -4.29 -4.67 3.82
CA PRO A 84 -3.44 -5.84 3.92
C PRO A 84 -2.09 -5.48 3.28
N GLY A 85 -1.05 -5.47 4.11
CA GLY A 85 0.32 -5.19 3.68
C GLY A 85 1.03 -4.12 4.52
N SER A 86 1.05 -4.30 5.84
CA SER A 86 2.17 -3.99 6.76
C SER A 86 1.63 -3.86 8.19
N ALA A 87 1.48 -4.97 8.93
CA ALA A 87 1.21 -4.90 10.37
C ALA A 87 2.33 -4.15 11.13
N LEU A 88 3.49 -4.01 10.51
CA LEU A 88 4.47 -3.01 10.86
C LEU A 88 4.03 -1.67 10.27
N THR A 89 3.37 -0.83 11.08
CA THR A 89 3.11 0.56 10.66
C THR A 89 4.43 1.19 10.19
N ARG A 90 4.36 2.11 9.22
CA ARG A 90 5.54 2.84 8.71
C ARG A 90 6.38 3.47 9.85
N GLY A 91 5.76 3.73 11.00
CA GLY A 91 6.45 4.14 12.24
C GLY A 91 7.30 3.03 12.87
N THR A 92 6.79 1.81 12.98
CA THR A 92 7.52 0.65 13.54
C THR A 92 8.74 0.30 12.68
N LEU A 93 8.61 0.31 11.35
CA LEU A 93 9.73 0.11 10.41
C LEU A 93 10.82 1.18 10.56
N ARG A 94 10.44 2.42 10.89
CA ARG A 94 11.39 3.51 11.09
C ARG A 94 12.19 3.29 12.38
N VAL A 95 11.57 2.77 13.44
CA VAL A 95 12.26 2.39 14.68
C VAL A 95 13.23 1.22 14.43
N TYR A 96 12.81 0.18 13.71
CA TYR A 96 13.69 -0.93 13.33
C TYR A 96 14.87 -0.46 12.49
N ARG A 97 14.66 0.45 11.54
CA ARG A 97 15.74 1.06 10.75
C ARG A 97 16.77 1.74 11.64
N HIS A 98 16.34 2.58 12.58
CA HIS A 98 17.26 3.30 13.46
C HIS A 98 18.00 2.37 14.44
N ILE A 99 17.40 1.24 14.84
CA ILE A 99 18.06 0.18 15.62
C ILE A 99 19.09 -0.56 14.76
N ALA A 100 18.70 -0.96 13.54
CA ALA A 100 19.58 -1.63 12.57
C ALA A 100 20.73 -0.73 12.08
N ASP A 101 20.55 0.59 12.07
CA ASP A 101 21.61 1.55 11.74
C ASP A 101 22.52 1.85 12.96
N GLY A 102 22.26 1.23 14.12
CA GLY A 102 23.03 1.43 15.36
C GLY A 102 22.82 2.79 16.03
N THR A 103 21.98 3.66 15.46
CA THR A 103 21.74 5.03 15.92
C THR A 103 20.91 5.12 17.20
N LEU A 104 19.98 4.18 17.43
CA LEU A 104 19.15 4.15 18.64
C LEU A 104 19.73 3.27 19.76
N GLY A 105 20.52 2.25 19.45
CA GLY A 105 20.96 1.23 20.42
C GLY A 105 21.78 1.78 21.59
N ALA A 106 22.50 2.90 21.39
CA ALA A 106 23.30 3.54 22.43
C ALA A 106 22.47 4.32 23.46
N PHE A 107 21.19 4.61 23.18
CA PHE A 107 20.36 5.50 24.00
C PHE A 107 19.15 4.81 24.63
N MET A 108 18.89 3.54 24.31
CA MET A 108 17.74 2.80 24.85
C MET A 108 18.10 2.06 26.13
N ALA A 109 17.23 2.14 27.14
CA ALA A 109 17.40 1.32 28.32
C ALA A 109 17.17 -0.16 27.99
N PRO A 110 17.83 -1.11 28.68
CA PRO A 110 17.60 -2.54 28.46
C PRO A 110 16.13 -2.97 28.58
N SER A 111 15.33 -2.27 29.39
CA SER A 111 13.88 -2.49 29.50
C SER A 111 13.12 -2.13 28.22
N ASP A 112 13.53 -1.06 27.54
CA ASP A 112 12.88 -0.59 26.32
C ASP A 112 13.18 -1.52 25.15
N VAL A 113 14.42 -2.02 25.10
CA VAL A 113 14.84 -3.07 24.16
C VAL A 113 14.00 -4.32 24.33
N LYS A 114 13.82 -4.79 25.57
CA LYS A 114 12.99 -5.95 25.88
C LYS A 114 11.53 -5.74 25.43
N MET A 115 10.94 -4.59 25.76
CA MET A 115 9.57 -4.26 25.37
C MET A 115 9.38 -4.27 23.85
N LEU A 116 10.37 -3.78 23.08
CA LEU A 116 10.31 -3.85 21.62
C LEU A 116 10.41 -5.28 21.10
N LEU A 117 11.30 -6.11 21.66
CA LEU A 117 11.39 -7.52 21.29
C LEU A 117 10.07 -8.26 21.54
N ASP A 118 9.45 -8.05 22.71
CA ASP A 118 8.15 -8.64 23.05
C ASP A 118 7.03 -8.19 22.08
N GLU A 119 7.10 -6.96 21.54
CA GLU A 119 6.17 -6.47 20.51
C GLU A 119 6.44 -7.07 19.13
N ILE A 120 7.71 -7.30 18.75
CA ILE A 120 8.03 -8.05 17.52
C ILE A 120 7.38 -9.43 17.59
N ASP A 121 7.62 -10.16 18.68
CA ASP A 121 7.15 -11.53 18.85
C ASP A 121 5.61 -11.58 18.79
N ARG A 122 4.93 -10.62 19.43
CA ARG A 122 3.47 -10.51 19.35
C ARG A 122 2.97 -10.27 17.92
N GLN A 123 3.64 -9.42 17.15
CA GLN A 123 3.27 -9.18 15.75
C GLN A 123 3.56 -10.37 14.84
N GLU A 124 4.63 -11.14 15.08
CA GLU A 124 4.93 -12.35 14.32
C GLU A 124 3.86 -13.43 14.51
N VAL A 125 3.36 -13.59 15.74
CA VAL A 125 2.24 -14.50 16.05
C VAL A 125 0.97 -14.07 15.31
N GLU A 126 0.61 -12.79 15.37
CA GLU A 126 -0.60 -12.29 14.71
C GLU A 126 -0.52 -12.39 13.18
N ASN A 127 0.63 -12.07 12.59
CA ASN A 127 0.86 -12.23 11.15
C ASN A 127 0.75 -13.70 10.71
N THR A 128 1.20 -14.63 11.55
CA THR A 128 1.07 -16.07 11.28
C THR A 128 -0.39 -16.50 11.30
N ARG A 129 -1.16 -16.08 12.31
CA ARG A 129 -2.60 -16.32 12.41
C ARG A 129 -3.36 -15.82 11.16
N LEU A 130 -3.10 -14.59 10.74
CA LEU A 130 -3.74 -14.01 9.54
C LEU A 130 -3.41 -14.77 8.26
N ARG A 131 -2.19 -15.30 8.12
CA ARG A 131 -1.81 -16.14 6.98
C ARG A 131 -2.54 -17.47 6.97
N GLU A 132 -2.71 -18.09 8.13
CA GLU A 132 -3.47 -19.33 8.27
C GLU A 132 -4.96 -19.11 7.94
N GLU A 133 -5.55 -18.02 8.44
CA GLU A 133 -6.93 -17.62 8.10
C GLU A 133 -7.09 -17.41 6.59
N TRP A 134 -6.16 -16.68 5.95
CA TRP A 134 -6.21 -16.46 4.51
C TRP A 134 -6.00 -17.74 3.69
N ALA A 135 -5.15 -18.65 4.16
CA ALA A 135 -4.97 -19.95 3.53
C ALA A 135 -6.24 -20.81 3.63
N GLN A 136 -6.96 -20.73 4.75
CA GLN A 136 -8.22 -21.45 4.98
C GLN A 136 -9.39 -20.87 4.16
N GLU A 137 -9.46 -19.55 4.01
CA GLU A 137 -10.50 -18.88 3.22
C GLU A 137 -10.40 -19.15 1.71
N GLY A 138 -9.29 -19.74 1.26
CA GLY A 138 -9.10 -20.19 -0.11
C GLY A 138 -8.84 -19.03 -1.06
N ILE A 139 -7.61 -18.96 -1.56
CA ILE A 139 -7.16 -18.05 -2.63
C ILE A 139 -7.76 -18.52 -3.98
N GLY A 140 -9.09 -18.65 -4.07
CA GLY A 140 -9.81 -19.03 -5.29
C GLY A 140 -10.09 -17.84 -6.22
N TRP A 141 -9.84 -16.61 -5.77
CA TRP A 141 -10.27 -15.38 -6.44
C TRP A 141 -9.15 -14.43 -6.87
N LEU A 142 -7.88 -14.76 -6.58
CA LEU A 142 -6.75 -13.91 -6.96
C LEU A 142 -6.41 -14.15 -8.43
N ARG A 143 -6.51 -13.09 -9.23
CA ARG A 143 -6.05 -13.10 -10.63
C ARG A 143 -4.52 -13.06 -10.64
N ASP A 144 -3.89 -13.53 -11.71
CA ASP A 144 -2.41 -13.59 -11.85
C ASP A 144 -1.69 -12.28 -11.50
N LYS A 145 -2.31 -11.11 -11.80
CA LYS A 145 -1.74 -9.79 -11.43
C LYS A 145 -1.70 -9.53 -9.93
N ASP A 146 -2.64 -10.11 -9.18
CA ASP A 146 -2.65 -10.00 -7.73
C ASP A 146 -1.64 -10.98 -7.11
N ILE A 147 -1.32 -12.09 -7.78
CA ILE A 147 -0.24 -13.01 -7.41
C ILE A 147 1.12 -12.31 -7.53
N ASP A 148 1.42 -11.66 -8.66
CA ASP A 148 2.68 -10.92 -8.82
C ASP A 148 2.86 -9.81 -7.77
N ARG A 149 1.74 -9.15 -7.39
CA ARG A 149 1.74 -8.15 -6.33
C ARG A 149 1.96 -8.77 -4.95
N LEU A 150 1.41 -9.95 -4.69
CA LEU A 150 1.65 -10.71 -3.47
C LEU A 150 3.09 -11.22 -3.40
N MET A 151 3.66 -11.70 -4.51
CA MET A 151 5.08 -12.11 -4.59
C MET A 151 6.02 -10.92 -4.33
N GLY A 152 5.69 -9.73 -4.83
CA GLY A 152 6.44 -8.50 -4.50
C GLY A 152 6.36 -8.13 -3.02
N VAL A 153 5.21 -8.34 -2.39
CA VAL A 153 5.02 -8.17 -0.94
C VAL A 153 5.75 -9.24 -0.15
N GLU A 154 5.83 -10.48 -0.63
CA GLU A 154 6.60 -11.56 -0.01
C GLU A 154 8.10 -11.28 -0.03
N ALA A 155 8.64 -10.82 -1.17
CA ALA A 155 10.04 -10.42 -1.28
C ALA A 155 10.39 -9.27 -0.31
N GLU A 156 9.51 -8.27 -0.20
CA GLU A 156 9.70 -7.18 0.75
C GLU A 156 9.57 -7.66 2.20
N ASN A 157 8.61 -8.54 2.50
CA ASN A 157 8.49 -9.14 3.83
C ASN A 157 9.72 -9.97 4.21
N GLU A 158 10.33 -10.68 3.26
CA GLU A 158 11.55 -11.46 3.50
C GLU A 158 12.74 -10.54 3.82
N ARG A 159 12.86 -9.40 3.11
CA ARG A 159 13.85 -8.37 3.46
C ARG A 159 13.62 -7.79 4.86
N LEU A 160 12.36 -7.52 5.20
CA LEU A 160 12.01 -7.01 6.53
C LEU A 160 12.34 -8.01 7.63
N ARG A 161 12.11 -9.31 7.40
CA ARG A 161 12.54 -10.38 8.33
C ARG A 161 14.04 -10.41 8.52
N ALA A 162 14.81 -10.39 7.42
CA ALA A 162 16.27 -10.33 7.51
C ALA A 162 16.75 -9.10 8.31
N ALA A 163 16.10 -7.94 8.13
CA ALA A 163 16.40 -6.74 8.92
C ALA A 163 16.06 -6.89 10.42
N VAL A 164 14.91 -7.51 10.72
CA VAL A 164 14.51 -7.81 12.11
C VAL A 164 15.45 -8.81 12.76
N ASP A 165 15.86 -9.87 12.07
CA ASP A 165 16.83 -10.86 12.59
C ASP A 165 18.20 -10.25 12.86
N MET A 166 18.67 -9.38 11.96
CA MET A 166 19.89 -8.60 12.19
C MET A 166 19.76 -7.69 13.42
N ALA A 167 18.63 -7.00 13.58
CA ALA A 167 18.38 -6.16 14.75
C ALA A 167 18.33 -6.99 16.05
N ARG A 168 17.63 -8.13 16.04
CA ARG A 168 17.51 -9.05 17.18
C ARG A 168 18.88 -9.62 17.59
N SER A 169 19.70 -10.02 16.61
CA SER A 169 21.08 -10.46 16.85
C SER A 169 21.92 -9.37 17.54
N ARG A 170 21.85 -8.12 17.06
CA ARG A 170 22.58 -6.99 17.67
C ARG A 170 22.12 -6.64 19.07
N LEU A 171 20.80 -6.62 19.30
CA LEU A 171 20.25 -6.36 20.63
C LEU A 171 20.62 -7.45 21.64
N THR A 172 20.71 -8.70 21.18
CA THR A 172 21.17 -9.84 22.00
C THR A 172 22.64 -9.68 22.40
N ALA A 173 23.52 -9.33 21.47
CA ALA A 173 24.93 -9.06 21.76
C ALA A 173 25.12 -7.93 22.78
N ILE A 174 24.33 -6.84 22.67
CA ILE A 174 24.34 -5.73 23.64
C ILE A 174 23.88 -6.22 25.03
N ARG A 175 22.80 -7.01 25.09
CA ARG A 175 22.26 -7.55 26.34
C ARG A 175 23.28 -8.44 27.07
N ASP A 176 24.02 -9.25 26.32
CA ASP A 176 24.95 -10.23 26.86
C ASP A 176 26.31 -9.59 27.24
N GLY A 177 26.44 -8.27 27.12
CA GLY A 177 27.60 -7.50 27.57
C GLY A 177 28.81 -7.59 26.64
N GLU A 178 28.62 -8.10 25.42
CA GLU A 178 29.66 -8.03 24.39
C GLU A 178 29.88 -6.56 24.03
N ALA A 179 31.12 -6.07 24.17
CA ALA A 179 31.45 -4.69 23.92
C ALA A 179 31.15 -4.34 22.45
N PHE A 180 30.01 -3.70 22.23
CA PHE A 180 29.66 -3.15 20.93
C PHE A 180 30.76 -2.17 20.52
N GLN A 181 31.52 -2.48 19.46
CA GLN A 181 32.51 -1.58 18.88
C GLN A 181 31.87 -0.80 17.73
N PRO A 182 31.23 0.36 18.00
CA PRO A 182 30.42 1.08 17.02
C PRO A 182 31.23 1.56 15.79
N HIS A 183 32.55 1.68 15.92
CA HIS A 183 33.44 2.23 14.92
C HIS A 183 33.86 1.22 13.83
N LEU A 184 33.74 -0.09 14.07
CA LEU A 184 34.14 -1.12 13.08
C LEU A 184 32.98 -1.60 12.20
N HIS A 185 31.73 -1.48 12.66
CA HIS A 185 30.56 -2.03 11.93
C HIS A 185 29.65 -0.98 11.27
N ALA A 186 29.78 0.32 11.63
CA ALA A 186 28.97 1.37 11.03
C ALA A 186 29.25 1.56 9.52
N ALA A 187 30.48 1.41 9.06
CA ALA A 187 30.82 1.63 7.65
C ALA A 187 30.39 0.48 6.71
N ALA A 188 30.46 -0.77 7.16
CA ALA A 188 30.10 -1.92 6.32
C ALA A 188 28.58 -2.16 6.28
N GLY A 189 27.91 -2.13 7.44
CA GLY A 189 26.48 -2.47 7.53
C GLY A 189 25.54 -1.39 6.96
N LEU A 190 25.90 -0.10 7.06
CA LEU A 190 25.11 0.98 6.46
C LEU A 190 25.16 0.96 4.93
N THR A 191 26.25 0.45 4.35
CA THR A 191 26.41 0.38 2.89
C THR A 191 25.57 -0.77 2.32
N GLU A 192 25.62 -1.96 2.93
CA GLU A 192 24.76 -3.10 2.52
C GLU A 192 23.26 -2.81 2.68
N ILE A 193 22.85 -2.16 3.76
CA ILE A 193 21.43 -1.81 3.98
C ILE A 193 20.98 -0.72 2.99
N ASN A 194 21.81 0.28 2.71
CA ASN A 194 21.47 1.30 1.71
C ASN A 194 21.48 0.73 0.28
N ASP A 195 22.36 -0.21 -0.05
CA ASP A 195 22.41 -0.87 -1.36
C ASP A 195 21.21 -1.81 -1.58
N LEU A 196 20.76 -2.52 -0.54
CA LEU A 196 19.52 -3.29 -0.55
C LEU A 196 18.27 -2.41 -0.71
N LEU A 197 18.31 -1.17 -0.23
CA LEU A 197 17.22 -0.20 -0.37
C LEU A 197 17.27 0.59 -1.69
N ALA A 198 18.46 0.81 -2.27
CA ALA A 198 18.65 1.53 -3.53
C ALA A 198 18.36 0.66 -4.77
N SER A 199 18.31 -0.66 -4.60
CA SER A 199 18.00 -1.64 -5.65
C SER A 199 16.52 -2.06 -5.70
N ALA A 200 15.67 -1.41 -4.89
CA ALA A 200 14.20 -1.55 -4.87
C ALA A 200 13.53 -0.40 -5.62
#